data_AF-A0A7J2ZI43-F1
#
_entry.id   AF-A0A7J2ZI43-F1
#
_cell.length_a   1.000
_cell.length_b   1.000
_cell.length_c   1.000
_cell.angle_alpha   90.00
_cell.angle_beta   90.00
_cell.angle_gamma   90.00
#
_symmetry.space_group_name_H-M   'P 1'
#
loop_
_entity.id
_entity.type
_entity.pdbx_description
1 polymer ?
#
loop_
_entity_poly.entity_id
_entity_poly.type
_entity_poly.pdbx_seq_one_letter_code
_entity_poly.pdbx_strand_id
1 'polypeptide(L)'
;LRALKQWLRRTNNLEVSSVNALLEVMSRRPDTHISRRSGVEKARIVMTLAGRALGVGGAATKEGFRAILKLDEYMRRNDLRPGASADILDAALGVLFLGAGRYSREAFLDLLG
;
A
#
# COMPACT_ATOMS: atom_id res chain seq x y z
N LEU A 1 -10.52 3.22 0.51
CA LEU A 1 -9.52 2.92 1.56
C LEU A 1 -9.14 4.20 2.32
N ARG A 2 -9.35 4.26 3.65
CA ARG A 2 -9.03 5.46 4.46
C ARG A 2 -7.54 5.83 4.44
N ALA A 3 -6.65 4.84 4.37
CA ALA A 3 -5.20 5.04 4.29
C ALA A 3 -4.80 5.85 3.06
N LEU A 4 -5.30 5.47 1.87
CA LEU A 4 -5.03 6.16 0.61
C LEU A 4 -5.40 7.65 0.66
N LYS A 5 -6.59 7.99 1.14
CA LYS A 5 -7.01 9.40 1.29
C LYS A 5 -6.10 10.19 2.24
N GLN A 6 -5.72 9.60 3.38
CA GLN A 6 -4.83 10.24 4.34
C GLN A 6 -3.44 10.50 3.76
N TRP A 7 -2.88 9.53 3.03
CA TRP A 7 -1.58 9.70 2.39
C TRP A 7 -1.62 10.72 1.25
N LEU A 8 -2.71 10.76 0.46
CA LEU A 8 -2.91 11.76 -0.58
C LEU A 8 -2.92 13.18 0.01
N ARG A 9 -3.67 13.40 1.10
CA ARG A 9 -3.66 14.69 1.80
C ARG A 9 -2.28 15.09 2.31
N ARG A 10 -1.49 14.13 2.82
CA ARG A 10 -0.17 14.40 3.43
C ARG A 10 0.93 14.64 2.41
N THR A 11 0.91 13.93 1.30
CA THR A 11 2.03 13.90 0.34
C THR A 11 1.74 14.68 -0.93
N ASN A 12 0.46 14.90 -1.24
CA ASN A 12 0.00 15.43 -2.52
C ASN A 12 0.62 14.68 -3.74
N ASN A 13 0.95 13.39 -3.56
CA ASN A 13 1.60 12.55 -4.55
C ASN A 13 0.91 11.18 -4.57
N LEU A 14 0.28 10.85 -5.70
CA LEU A 14 -0.50 9.62 -5.88
C LEU A 14 0.36 8.36 -5.77
N GLU A 15 1.56 8.36 -6.33
CA GLU A 15 2.46 7.21 -6.31
C GLU A 15 2.91 6.88 -4.89
N VAL A 16 3.46 7.88 -4.18
CA VAL A 16 3.88 7.74 -2.77
C VAL A 16 2.70 7.31 -1.91
N SER A 17 1.52 7.88 -2.15
CA SER A 17 0.30 7.55 -1.40
C SER A 17 -0.18 6.14 -1.65
N SER A 18 -0.08 5.66 -2.89
CA SER A 18 -0.50 4.31 -3.26
C SER A 18 0.42 3.27 -2.64
N VAL A 19 1.74 3.49 -2.70
CA VAL A 19 2.73 2.61 -2.05
C VAL A 19 2.51 2.57 -0.53
N ASN A 20 2.36 3.72 0.12
CA ASN A 20 2.16 3.75 1.57
C ASN A 20 0.81 3.15 1.99
N ALA A 21 -0.25 3.35 1.21
CA ALA A 21 -1.52 2.70 1.44
C ALA A 21 -1.44 1.17 1.28
N LEU A 22 -0.70 0.67 0.30
CA LEU A 22 -0.45 -0.77 0.12
C LEU A 22 0.32 -1.35 1.31
N LEU A 23 1.41 -0.69 1.74
CA LEU A 23 2.17 -1.10 2.92
C LEU A 23 1.29 -1.16 4.17
N GLU A 24 0.39 -0.19 4.33
CA GLU A 24 -0.56 -0.18 5.44
C GLU A 24 -1.53 -1.36 5.38
N VAL A 25 -2.08 -1.70 4.21
CA VAL A 25 -2.90 -2.91 4.04
C VAL A 25 -2.10 -4.18 4.37
N MET A 26 -0.91 -4.32 3.79
CA MET A 26 -0.03 -5.47 3.99
C MET A 26 0.39 -5.65 5.45
N SER A 27 0.55 -4.56 6.20
CA SER A 27 1.03 -4.60 7.59
C SER A 27 -0.04 -4.98 8.62
N ARG A 28 -1.33 -4.91 8.26
CA ARG A 28 -2.44 -5.11 9.22
C ARG A 28 -2.76 -6.58 9.47
N ARG A 29 -2.69 -7.40 8.43
CA ARG A 29 -2.97 -8.85 8.49
C ARG A 29 -2.11 -9.59 7.47
N PRO A 30 -1.78 -10.87 7.72
CA PRO A 30 -1.09 -11.69 6.73
C PRO A 30 -1.90 -11.77 5.43
N ASP A 31 -1.26 -11.51 4.30
CA ASP A 31 -1.90 -11.56 2.99
C ASP A 31 -2.45 -12.97 2.70
N THR A 32 -3.73 -13.08 2.33
CA THR A 32 -4.39 -14.37 2.13
C THR A 32 -3.95 -15.05 0.85
N HIS A 33 -3.54 -14.31 -0.18
CA HIS A 33 -2.98 -14.86 -1.41
C HIS A 33 -1.62 -15.51 -1.14
N ILE A 34 -0.74 -14.82 -0.39
CA ILE A 34 0.53 -15.41 0.08
C ILE A 34 0.28 -16.60 0.99
N SER A 35 -0.63 -16.46 1.96
CA SER A 35 -0.91 -17.53 2.95
C SER A 35 -1.37 -18.82 2.26
N ARG A 36 -2.24 -18.70 1.25
CA ARG A 36 -2.75 -19.83 0.46
C ARG A 36 -1.66 -20.46 -0.42
N ARG A 37 -0.81 -19.66 -1.06
CA ARG A 37 0.19 -20.15 -2.04
C ARG A 37 1.49 -20.64 -1.40
N SER A 38 1.91 -20.00 -0.30
CA SER A 38 3.28 -20.09 0.22
C SER A 38 3.35 -20.22 1.74
N GLY A 39 2.19 -20.33 2.41
CA GLY A 39 2.08 -20.54 3.85
C GLY A 39 1.97 -19.24 4.66
N VAL A 40 1.27 -19.33 5.79
CA VAL A 40 0.99 -18.19 6.69
C VAL A 40 2.27 -17.57 7.26
N GLU A 41 3.33 -18.35 7.42
CA GLU A 41 4.59 -17.84 7.98
C GLU A 41 5.27 -16.84 7.04
N LYS A 42 5.34 -17.15 5.74
CA LYS A 42 5.85 -16.20 4.75
C LYS A 42 4.98 -14.95 4.65
N ALA A 43 3.66 -15.09 4.79
CA ALA A 43 2.74 -13.96 4.83
C ALA A 43 2.98 -13.05 6.07
N ARG A 44 3.27 -13.63 7.24
CA ARG A 44 3.64 -12.87 8.45
C ARG A 44 4.97 -12.14 8.32
N ILE A 45 5.95 -12.72 7.64
CA ILE A 45 7.22 -12.04 7.35
C ILE A 45 6.97 -10.82 6.46
N VAL A 46 6.21 -10.98 5.37
CA VAL A 46 5.83 -9.86 4.48
C VAL A 46 5.08 -8.77 5.25
N MET A 47 4.10 -9.15 6.08
CA MET A 47 3.37 -8.22 6.95
C MET A 47 4.32 -7.43 7.86
N THR A 48 5.28 -8.10 8.50
CA THR A 48 6.26 -7.49 9.40
C THR A 48 7.18 -6.52 8.66
N LEU A 49 7.69 -6.93 7.50
CA LEU A 49 8.57 -6.09 6.67
C LEU A 49 7.83 -4.86 6.13
N ALA A 50 6.57 -5.01 5.73
CA ALA A 50 5.72 -3.87 5.34
C ALA A 50 5.50 -2.89 6.49
N GLY A 51 5.21 -3.41 7.69
CA GLY A 51 5.07 -2.58 8.90
C GLY A 51 6.36 -1.82 9.24
N ARG A 52 7.53 -2.46 9.10
CA ARG A 52 8.83 -1.80 9.30
C ARG A 52 9.05 -0.68 8.28
N ALA A 53 8.79 -0.93 7.00
CA ALA A 53 8.93 0.07 5.96
C ALA A 53 8.02 1.29 6.21
N LEU A 54 6.78 1.06 6.62
CA LEU A 54 5.84 2.12 6.99
C LEU A 54 6.32 2.90 8.24
N GLY A 55 6.84 2.19 9.24
CA GLY A 55 7.30 2.78 10.50
C GLY A 55 8.47 3.74 10.38
N VAL A 56 9.29 3.61 9.34
CA VAL A 56 10.40 4.54 9.03
C VAL A 56 10.03 5.61 7.99
N GLY A 57 8.73 5.78 7.69
CA GLY A 57 8.21 6.85 6.82
C GLY A 57 7.77 6.39 5.42
N GLY A 58 7.84 5.08 5.12
CA GLY A 58 7.39 4.52 3.85
C GLY A 58 8.11 5.15 2.65
N ALA A 59 7.39 5.27 1.52
CA ALA A 59 7.91 5.85 0.30
C ALA A 59 8.16 7.38 0.40
N ALA A 60 7.78 8.03 1.50
CA ALA A 60 8.00 9.47 1.69
C ALA A 60 9.39 9.81 2.24
N THR A 61 10.17 8.82 2.67
CA THR A 61 11.52 9.00 3.24
C THR A 61 12.54 8.11 2.54
N LYS A 62 13.82 8.48 2.60
CA LYS A 62 14.91 7.67 2.02
C LYS A 62 15.05 6.35 2.76
N GLU A 63 14.87 6.36 4.08
CA GLU A 63 14.95 5.20 4.96
C GLU A 63 13.82 4.22 4.68
N GLY A 64 12.59 4.72 4.55
CA GLY A 64 11.44 3.89 4.19
C GLY A 64 11.53 3.36 2.78
N PHE A 65 12.00 4.15 1.81
CA PHE A 65 12.25 3.66 0.46
C PHE A 65 13.28 2.51 0.44
N ARG A 66 14.38 2.61 1.20
CA ARG A 66 15.35 1.51 1.37
C ARG A 66 14.72 0.27 2.02
N ALA A 67 13.83 0.45 2.98
CA ALA A 67 13.12 -0.68 3.61
C ALA A 67 12.14 -1.35 2.64
N ILE A 68 11.48 -0.58 1.77
CA ILE A 68 10.63 -1.10 0.69
C ILE A 68 11.45 -1.94 -0.28
N LEU A 69 12.62 -1.47 -0.70
CA LEU A 69 13.50 -2.24 -1.60
C LEU A 69 13.92 -3.58 -0.99
N LYS A 70 14.19 -3.63 0.32
CA LYS A 70 14.49 -4.89 1.03
C LYS A 70 13.28 -5.82 1.11
N LEU A 71 12.10 -5.29 1.37
CA LEU A 71 10.84 -6.06 1.35
C LEU A 71 10.59 -6.65 -0.05
N ASP A 72 10.74 -5.84 -1.07
CA ASP A 72 10.55 -6.19 -2.48
C ASP A 72 11.56 -7.24 -2.96
N GLU A 73 12.84 -7.09 -2.58
CA GLU A 73 13.87 -8.11 -2.79
C GLU A 73 13.52 -9.45 -2.10
N TYR A 74 13.07 -9.40 -0.84
CA TYR A 74 12.63 -10.60 -0.12
C TYR A 74 11.47 -11.31 -0.84
N MET A 75 10.46 -10.55 -1.29
CA MET A 75 9.32 -11.11 -2.01
C MET A 75 9.74 -11.74 -3.33
N ARG A 76 10.58 -11.06 -4.13
CA ARG A 76 11.09 -11.60 -5.40
C ARG A 76 11.88 -12.89 -5.21
N ARG A 77 12.80 -12.94 -4.24
CA ARG A 77 13.60 -14.14 -3.95
C ARG A 77 12.76 -15.35 -3.55
N ASN A 78 11.57 -15.11 -2.99
CA ASN A 78 10.67 -16.16 -2.51
C ASN A 78 9.44 -16.40 -3.42
N ASP A 79 9.39 -15.75 -4.60
CA ASP A 79 8.24 -15.72 -5.50
C ASP A 79 6.91 -15.42 -4.76
N LEU A 80 6.92 -14.38 -3.93
CA LEU A 80 5.76 -13.95 -3.15
C LEU A 80 5.07 -12.77 -3.81
N ARG A 81 3.73 -12.78 -3.80
CA ARG A 81 2.90 -11.70 -4.32
C ARG A 81 1.79 -11.38 -3.33
N PRO A 82 1.74 -10.16 -2.77
CA PRO A 82 0.69 -9.74 -1.85
C PRO A 82 -0.60 -9.41 -2.62
N GLY A 83 -1.14 -10.41 -3.33
CA GLY A 83 -2.24 -10.25 -4.29
C GLY A 83 -3.51 -9.73 -3.64
N ALA A 84 -3.91 -10.29 -2.49
CA ALA A 84 -5.11 -9.83 -1.80
C ALA A 84 -4.98 -8.38 -1.31
N SER A 85 -3.77 -7.98 -0.88
CA SER A 85 -3.47 -6.61 -0.50
C SER A 85 -3.49 -5.66 -1.71
N ALA A 86 -2.98 -6.10 -2.86
CA ALA A 86 -3.02 -5.36 -4.10
C ALA A 86 -4.47 -5.15 -4.58
N ASP A 87 -5.31 -6.20 -4.56
CA ASP A 87 -6.72 -6.11 -4.93
C ASP A 87 -7.48 -5.06 -4.09
N ILE A 88 -7.16 -4.95 -2.80
CA ILE A 88 -7.74 -3.92 -1.91
C ILE A 88 -7.31 -2.51 -2.33
N LEU A 89 -6.03 -2.31 -2.69
CA LEU A 89 -5.54 -1.03 -3.20
C LEU A 89 -6.23 -0.70 -4.53
N ASP A 90 -6.28 -1.67 -5.46
CA ASP A 90 -6.85 -1.50 -6.79
C ASP A 90 -8.33 -1.13 -6.73
N ALA A 91 -9.12 -1.81 -5.88
CA ALA A 91 -10.51 -1.45 -5.63
C ALA A 91 -10.64 -0.02 -5.07
N ALA A 92 -9.73 0.40 -4.19
CA ALA A 92 -9.74 1.74 -3.62
C ALA A 92 -9.36 2.82 -4.64
N LEU A 93 -8.39 2.55 -5.50
CA LEU A 93 -8.01 3.42 -6.61
C LEU A 93 -9.13 3.51 -7.65
N GLY A 94 -9.79 2.39 -7.96
CA GLY A 94 -10.95 2.36 -8.84
C GLY A 94 -12.08 3.27 -8.34
N VAL A 95 -12.44 3.15 -7.06
CA VAL A 95 -13.44 4.06 -6.44
C VAL A 95 -12.97 5.51 -6.46
N LEU A 96 -11.68 5.77 -6.20
CA LEU A 96 -11.13 7.12 -6.22
C LEU A 96 -11.25 7.75 -7.61
N PHE A 97 -10.87 7.03 -8.67
CA PHE A 97 -10.91 7.54 -10.04
C PHE A 97 -12.34 7.66 -10.58
N LEU A 98 -13.22 6.71 -10.29
CA LEU A 98 -14.63 6.79 -10.67
C LEU A 98 -15.35 7.93 -9.94
N GLY A 99 -14.95 8.22 -8.70
CA GLY A 99 -15.37 9.42 -7.98
C GLY A 99 -14.82 10.68 -8.63
N ALA A 100 -13.51 10.73 -8.90
CA ALA A 100 -12.82 11.89 -9.48
C ALA A 100 -13.35 12.30 -10.85
N GLY A 101 -13.71 11.34 -11.70
CA GLY A 101 -14.26 11.60 -13.03
C GLY A 101 -15.60 12.36 -13.04
N ARG A 102 -16.22 12.56 -11.87
CA ARG A 102 -17.45 13.34 -11.69
C ARG A 102 -17.23 14.74 -11.11
N TYR A 103 -15.99 15.13 -10.82
CA TYR A 103 -15.67 16.32 -10.03
C TYR A 103 -14.50 17.11 -10.65
N SER A 104 -14.57 18.44 -10.60
CA SER A 104 -13.43 19.31 -10.94
C SER A 104 -12.24 19.01 -10.00
N ARG A 105 -11.03 19.44 -10.37
CA ARG A 105 -9.82 19.27 -9.53
C ARG A 105 -10.02 19.78 -8.10
N GLU A 106 -10.83 20.82 -7.93
CA GLU A 106 -11.23 21.39 -6.64
C GLU A 106 -12.17 20.45 -5.87
N ALA A 107 -13.20 19.91 -6.52
CA ALA A 107 -14.12 18.95 -5.90
C ALA A 107 -13.48 17.58 -5.60
N PHE A 108 -12.41 17.20 -6.32
CA PHE A 108 -11.58 16.05 -5.97
C PHE A 108 -10.82 16.28 -4.65
N LEU A 109 -10.32 17.50 -4.42
CA LEU A 109 -9.69 17.89 -3.16
C LEU A 109 -10.72 17.98 -2.01
N ASP A 110 -11.96 18.40 -2.28
CA ASP A 110 -13.06 18.40 -1.31
C ASP A 110 -13.52 16.98 -0.92
N LEU A 111 -13.52 16.03 -1.86
CA LEU A 111 -13.79 14.61 -1.58
C LEU A 111 -12.68 13.96 -0.72
N LEU A 112 -11.50 14.57 -0.73
CA LEU A 112 -10.39 14.26 0.15
C LEU A 112 -10.47 14.99 1.49
N GLY A 113 -11.58 15.63 1.86
CA GLY A 113 -11.87 16.08 3.24
C GLY A 113 -11.47 15.06 4.31
#